data_AF-A0A849KH74-F1
#
_entry.id   AF-A0A849KH74-F1
#
_cell.length_a   1.000
_cell.length_b   1.000
_cell.length_c   1.000
_cell.angle_alpha   90.00
_cell.angle_beta   90.00
_cell.angle_gamma   90.00
#
_symmetry.space_group_name_H-M   'P 1'
#
loop_
_entity.id
_entity.type
_entity.pdbx_description
1 polymer ?
#
loop_
_entity_poly.entity_id
_entity_poly.type
_entity_poly.pdbx_seq_one_letter_code
_entity_poly.pdbx_strand_id
1 'polypeptide(L)'
;MSVRWQQVDSAAAVDAPLGDLPTPERPGWLRRWLWAPALAASAGVYATQRLVENPSGELELGLMLALLALLAVTAVAALVRYRDDQRLARETRGVEALRRDARSTTGSVTVTERPVGDGVMLRGLLSYPRDGDTAEDTWSLLVSDGDPLGPRPGDPVAVWWAPGSDDVVARYHRDWADQVRRRTR
;
A
#
# COMPACT_ATOMS: atom_id res chain seq x y z
N MET A 1 -7.03 -0.43 7.14
CA MET A 1 -6.11 -1.52 7.50
C MET A 1 -5.64 -2.21 6.24
N SER A 2 -4.38 -2.64 6.20
CA SER A 2 -3.79 -3.29 5.02
C SER A 2 -3.30 -4.69 5.38
N VAL A 3 -3.81 -5.70 4.68
CA VAL A 3 -3.36 -7.10 4.83
C VAL A 3 -2.30 -7.37 3.80
N ARG A 4 -1.09 -7.70 4.26
CA ARG A 4 0.01 -8.16 3.42
C ARG A 4 0.01 -9.67 3.40
N TRP A 5 -0.34 -10.24 2.27
CA TRP A 5 -0.32 -11.69 2.09
C TRP A 5 1.09 -12.19 1.81
N GLN A 6 1.50 -13.25 2.50
CA GLN A 6 2.77 -13.94 2.29
C GLN A 6 2.49 -15.42 2.10
N GLN A 7 2.62 -15.87 0.85
CA GLN A 7 2.66 -17.28 0.55
C GLN A 7 4.10 -17.75 0.79
N VAL A 8 4.26 -18.66 1.74
CA VAL A 8 5.58 -19.17 2.14
C VAL A 8 5.82 -20.54 1.52
N ASP A 9 7.08 -20.92 1.34
CA ASP A 9 7.45 -22.15 0.62
C ASP A 9 7.31 -23.43 1.47
N SER A 10 7.06 -23.31 2.78
CA SER A 10 6.91 -24.48 3.65
C SER A 10 5.98 -24.22 4.84
N ALA A 11 5.39 -25.30 5.37
CA ALA A 11 4.56 -25.23 6.56
C ALA A 11 5.28 -24.68 7.80
N ALA A 12 6.58 -24.98 7.95
CA ALA A 12 7.37 -24.48 9.08
C ALA A 12 7.61 -22.96 9.00
N ALA A 13 7.67 -22.40 7.79
CA ALA A 13 7.85 -20.97 7.58
C ALA A 13 6.62 -20.13 7.96
N VAL A 14 5.43 -20.76 8.10
CA VAL A 14 4.20 -20.07 8.49
C VAL A 14 4.30 -19.51 9.92
N ASP A 15 4.76 -20.35 10.84
CA ASP A 15 4.88 -20.02 12.27
C ASP A 15 6.25 -19.40 12.64
N ALA A 16 7.21 -19.42 11.71
CA ALA A 16 8.51 -18.79 11.94
C ALA A 16 8.34 -17.29 12.23
N PRO A 17 9.17 -16.68 13.09
CA PRO A 17 9.14 -15.25 13.34
C PRO A 17 9.11 -14.43 12.05
N LEU A 18 8.49 -13.25 12.09
CA LEU A 18 8.61 -12.28 11.00
C LEU A 18 10.10 -11.92 10.85
N GLY A 19 10.75 -12.47 9.84
CA GLY A 19 12.11 -12.08 9.44
C GLY A 19 12.11 -10.68 8.84
N ASP A 20 12.94 -10.45 7.82
CA ASP A 20 13.01 -9.15 7.17
C ASP A 20 11.69 -8.83 6.43
N LEU A 21 10.91 -7.94 7.03
CA LEU A 21 9.75 -7.35 6.38
C LEU A 21 10.23 -6.48 5.19
N PRO A 22 9.57 -6.58 4.02
CA PRO A 22 9.96 -5.80 2.85
C PRO A 22 9.96 -4.31 3.18
N THR A 23 11.06 -3.64 2.81
CA THR A 23 11.18 -2.20 3.00
C THR A 23 10.12 -1.47 2.19
N PRO A 24 9.46 -0.45 2.76
CA PRO A 24 8.54 0.39 2.01
C PRO A 24 9.16 0.89 0.70
N GLU A 25 8.39 0.85 -0.39
CA GLU A 25 8.87 1.36 -1.67
C GLU A 25 9.07 2.88 -1.57
N ARG A 26 10.27 3.34 -1.93
CA ARG A 26 10.54 4.78 -1.98
C ARG A 26 9.93 5.35 -3.26
N PRO A 27 9.21 6.49 -3.19
CA PRO A 27 8.71 7.14 -4.39
C PRO A 27 9.87 7.46 -5.32
N GLY A 28 9.69 7.16 -6.61
CA GLY A 28 10.70 7.40 -7.64
C GLY A 28 11.12 8.87 -7.69
N TRP A 29 12.41 9.11 -7.98
CA TRP A 29 13.01 10.45 -7.98
C TRP A 29 12.25 11.45 -8.86
N LEU A 30 11.70 11.01 -10.01
CA LEU A 30 10.89 11.84 -10.90
C LEU A 30 9.64 12.42 -10.23
N ARG A 31 8.89 11.60 -9.48
CA ARG A 31 7.70 12.06 -8.72
C ARG A 31 8.07 13.08 -7.66
N ARG A 32 9.25 12.94 -7.06
CA ARG A 32 9.76 13.86 -6.04
C ARG A 32 10.12 15.24 -6.60
N TRP A 33 10.53 15.32 -7.87
CA TRP A 33 11.04 16.55 -8.49
C TRP A 33 10.09 17.18 -9.50
N LEU A 34 8.97 16.55 -9.84
CA LEU A 34 7.98 17.01 -10.81
C LEU A 34 7.45 18.44 -10.54
N TRP A 35 7.46 18.90 -9.29
CA TRP A 35 7.01 20.26 -8.91
C TRP A 35 8.04 21.35 -9.26
N ALA A 36 9.34 21.04 -9.29
CA ALA A 36 10.38 22.05 -9.40
C ALA A 36 10.40 22.75 -10.78
N PRO A 37 10.25 22.04 -11.91
CA PRO A 37 10.11 22.68 -13.22
C PRO A 37 8.86 23.56 -13.33
N ALA A 38 7.73 23.11 -12.78
CA ALA A 38 6.47 23.88 -12.79
C ALA A 38 6.57 25.18 -11.97
N LEU A 39 7.27 25.12 -10.83
CA LEU A 39 7.55 26.29 -10.01
C LEU A 39 8.52 27.26 -10.71
N ALA A 40 9.57 26.75 -11.34
CA ALA A 40 10.51 27.56 -12.12
C ALA A 40 9.82 28.27 -13.30
N ALA A 41 8.93 27.57 -14.02
CA ALA A 41 8.13 28.15 -15.08
C ALA A 41 7.20 29.25 -14.55
N SER A 42 6.52 29.02 -13.41
CA SER A 42 5.67 30.03 -12.76
C SER A 42 6.46 31.31 -12.45
N ALA A 43 7.67 31.16 -11.90
CA ALA A 43 8.56 32.29 -11.59
C ALA A 43 9.00 33.04 -12.85
N GLY A 44 9.27 32.33 -13.95
CA GLY A 44 9.61 32.92 -15.24
C GLY A 44 8.47 33.75 -15.83
N VAL A 45 7.23 33.23 -15.80
CA VAL A 45 6.04 33.97 -16.26
C VAL A 45 5.83 35.23 -15.42
N TYR A 46 5.94 35.13 -14.10
CA TYR A 46 5.82 36.27 -13.20
C TYR A 46 6.89 37.33 -13.45
N ALA A 47 8.15 36.92 -13.62
CA ALA A 47 9.24 37.83 -13.95
C ALA A 47 9.00 38.53 -15.30
N THR A 48 8.44 37.81 -16.28
CA THR A 48 8.12 38.35 -17.60
C THR A 48 7.01 39.41 -17.50
N GLN A 49 5.95 39.15 -16.74
CA GLN A 49 4.91 40.15 -16.46
C GLN A 49 5.49 41.44 -15.86
N ARG A 50 6.48 41.33 -14.96
CA ARG A 50 7.08 42.49 -14.29
C ARG A 50 7.97 43.34 -15.21
N LEU A 51 8.55 42.74 -16.25
CA LEU A 51 9.50 43.41 -17.15
C LEU A 51 8.82 44.08 -18.34
N VAL A 52 7.54 43.79 -18.61
CA VAL A 52 6.80 44.37 -19.74
C VAL A 52 6.06 45.63 -19.28
N GLU A 53 6.53 46.80 -19.72
CA GLU A 53 5.82 48.07 -19.53
C GLU A 53 4.72 48.21 -20.59
N ASN A 54 3.47 48.42 -20.16
CA ASN A 54 2.24 48.53 -20.99
C ASN A 54 1.89 47.27 -21.83
N PRO A 55 1.53 46.15 -21.18
CA PRO A 55 1.04 44.97 -21.90
C PRO A 55 -0.29 45.25 -22.61
N SER A 56 -0.52 44.62 -23.76
CA SER A 56 -1.86 44.58 -24.37
C SER A 56 -2.81 43.74 -23.50
N GLY A 57 -4.11 44.06 -23.49
CA GLY A 57 -5.08 43.35 -22.65
C GLY A 57 -5.16 41.84 -22.90
N GLU A 58 -4.96 41.40 -24.15
CA GLU A 58 -4.88 39.97 -24.50
C GLU A 58 -3.63 39.28 -23.90
N LEU A 59 -2.49 39.98 -23.90
CA LEU A 59 -1.24 39.46 -23.36
C LEU A 59 -1.28 39.38 -21.83
N GLU A 60 -1.88 40.37 -21.17
CA GLU A 60 -2.09 40.35 -19.72
C GLU A 60 -2.98 39.17 -19.30
N LEU A 61 -4.11 38.97 -19.99
CA LEU A 61 -5.00 37.82 -19.76
C LEU A 61 -4.27 36.49 -20.02
N GLY A 62 -3.53 36.38 -21.11
CA GLY A 62 -2.76 35.18 -21.46
C GLY A 62 -1.70 34.83 -20.41
N LEU A 63 -0.96 35.83 -19.92
CA LEU A 63 0.05 35.64 -18.87
C LEU A 63 -0.59 35.28 -17.52
N MET A 64 -1.72 35.88 -17.16
CA MET A 64 -2.46 35.52 -15.95
C MET A 64 -2.96 34.07 -16.01
N LEU A 65 -3.53 33.65 -17.14
CA LEU A 65 -3.98 32.27 -17.35
C LEU A 65 -2.80 31.29 -17.33
N ALA A 66 -1.67 31.64 -17.94
CA ALA A 66 -0.46 30.82 -17.90
C ALA A 66 0.08 30.66 -16.46
N LEU A 67 0.11 31.75 -15.69
CA LEU A 67 0.52 31.73 -14.29
C LEU A 67 -0.41 30.84 -13.45
N LEU A 68 -1.73 31.00 -13.60
CA LEU A 68 -2.73 30.19 -12.91
C LEU A 68 -2.58 28.70 -13.26
N ALA A 69 -2.41 28.36 -14.54
CA ALA A 69 -2.22 26.98 -14.97
C ALA A 69 -0.96 26.36 -14.36
N LEU A 70 0.16 27.09 -14.35
CA LEU A 70 1.42 26.60 -13.77
C LEU A 70 1.34 26.44 -12.25
N LEU A 71 0.66 27.35 -11.56
CA LEU A 71 0.38 27.23 -10.13
C LEU A 71 -0.51 26.01 -9.83
N ALA A 72 -1.54 25.75 -10.64
CA ALA A 72 -2.39 24.58 -10.49
C ALA A 72 -1.59 23.27 -10.65
N VAL A 73 -0.74 23.17 -11.67
CA VAL A 73 0.15 22.00 -11.86
C VAL A 73 1.09 21.83 -10.67
N THR A 74 1.67 22.93 -10.16
CA THR A 74 2.55 22.91 -8.99
C THR A 74 1.81 22.41 -7.74
N ALA A 75 0.58 22.90 -7.51
CA ALA A 75 -0.24 22.48 -6.38
C ALA A 75 -0.59 20.98 -6.45
N VAL A 76 -0.94 20.47 -7.63
CA VAL A 76 -1.18 19.03 -7.84
C VAL A 76 0.08 18.21 -7.55
N ALA A 77 1.24 18.63 -8.07
CA ALA A 77 2.51 17.94 -7.81
C ALA A 77 2.88 17.94 -6.31
N ALA A 78 2.65 19.05 -5.61
CA ALA A 78 2.86 19.13 -4.17
C ALA A 78 1.91 18.21 -3.39
N LEU A 79 0.65 18.11 -3.82
CA LEU A 79 -0.33 17.21 -3.20
C LEU A 79 0.05 15.74 -3.42
N VAL A 80 0.49 15.35 -4.62
CA VAL A 80 0.99 14.00 -4.89
C VAL A 80 2.16 13.67 -3.98
N ARG A 81 3.14 14.56 -3.88
CA ARG A 81 4.29 14.41 -2.97
C ARG A 81 3.84 14.24 -1.52
N TYR A 82 2.91 15.07 -1.04
CA TYR A 82 2.38 14.98 0.31
C TYR A 82 1.70 13.63 0.56
N ARG A 83 0.93 13.11 -0.41
CA ARG A 83 0.28 11.81 -0.32
C ARG A 83 1.30 10.66 -0.29
N ASP A 84 2.33 10.73 -1.11
CA ASP A 84 3.42 9.75 -1.14
C ASP A 84 4.20 9.75 0.19
N ASP A 85 4.53 10.94 0.73
CA ASP A 85 5.21 11.08 2.03
C ASP A 85 4.35 10.53 3.18
N GLN A 86 3.04 10.81 3.18
CA GLN A 86 2.10 10.28 4.16
C GLN A 86 1.99 8.75 4.09
N ARG A 87 1.96 8.19 2.88
CA ARG A 87 1.93 6.74 2.66
C ARG A 87 3.20 6.08 3.20
N LEU A 88 4.37 6.60 2.81
CA LEU A 88 5.66 6.10 3.27
C LEU A 88 5.79 6.15 4.79
N ALA A 89 5.36 7.25 5.41
CA ALA A 89 5.39 7.42 6.86
C ALA A 89 4.45 6.42 7.59
N ARG A 90 3.31 6.06 7.00
CA ARG A 90 2.41 5.04 7.55
C ARG A 90 3.02 3.65 7.44
N GLU A 91 3.49 3.28 6.24
CA GLU A 91 4.11 1.97 5.98
C GLU A 91 5.36 1.77 6.85
N THR A 92 6.18 2.80 7.03
CA THR A 92 7.36 2.74 7.90
C THR A 92 6.97 2.52 9.36
N ARG A 93 5.95 3.24 9.86
CA ARG A 93 5.44 3.04 11.22
C ARG A 93 4.85 1.66 11.43
N GLY A 94 4.10 1.13 10.44
CA GLY A 94 3.53 -0.21 10.50
C GLY A 94 4.60 -1.31 10.53
N VAL A 95 5.60 -1.22 9.66
CA VAL A 95 6.75 -2.15 9.65
C VAL A 95 7.54 -2.07 10.96
N GLU A 96 7.78 -0.87 11.48
CA GLU A 96 8.51 -0.69 12.73
C GLU A 96 7.72 -1.24 13.94
N ALA A 97 6.40 -1.04 13.97
CA ALA A 97 5.53 -1.63 15.00
C ALA A 97 5.55 -3.16 14.95
N LEU A 98 5.48 -3.76 13.75
CA LEU A 98 5.61 -5.21 13.57
C LEU A 98 7.00 -5.72 13.97
N ARG A 99 8.07 -4.97 13.72
CA ARG A 99 9.41 -5.37 14.17
C ARG A 99 9.56 -5.36 15.68
N ARG A 100 8.93 -4.39 16.36
CA ARG A 100 9.07 -4.21 17.80
C ARG A 100 8.17 -5.14 18.62
N ASP A 101 6.89 -5.19 18.26
CA ASP A 101 5.83 -5.73 19.12
C ASP A 101 4.88 -6.68 18.36
N ALA A 102 5.38 -7.37 17.32
CA ALA A 102 4.56 -8.33 16.59
C ALA A 102 4.06 -9.47 17.49
N ARG A 103 2.77 -9.77 17.35
CA ARG A 103 2.06 -10.86 17.99
C ARG A 103 1.54 -11.79 16.91
N SER A 104 1.74 -13.09 17.10
CA SER A 104 1.21 -14.13 16.23
C SER A 104 -0.11 -14.68 16.79
N THR A 105 -1.06 -14.91 15.90
CA THR A 105 -2.30 -15.61 16.20
C THR A 105 -2.77 -16.41 14.98
N THR A 106 -3.68 -17.34 15.19
CA THR A 106 -4.38 -18.04 14.10
C THR A 106 -5.69 -17.33 13.80
N GLY A 107 -5.86 -16.91 12.55
CA GLY A 107 -7.11 -16.41 12.00
C GLY A 107 -7.75 -17.38 11.02
N SER A 108 -8.84 -16.97 10.39
CA SER A 108 -9.51 -17.69 9.31
C SER A 108 -9.85 -16.74 8.18
N VAL A 109 -9.99 -17.28 6.96
CA VAL A 109 -10.34 -16.48 5.78
C VAL A 109 -11.60 -16.92 5.09
N THR A 110 -12.37 -15.97 4.58
CA THR A 110 -13.33 -16.22 3.50
C THR A 110 -12.63 -16.02 2.16
N VAL A 111 -13.00 -16.81 1.15
CA VAL A 111 -12.39 -16.74 -0.18
C VAL A 111 -13.49 -16.65 -1.22
N THR A 112 -13.41 -15.61 -2.04
CA THR A 112 -14.15 -15.44 -3.29
C THR A 112 -13.14 -15.40 -4.41
N GLU A 113 -13.35 -16.23 -5.41
CA GLU A 113 -12.45 -16.35 -6.55
C GLU A 113 -12.96 -15.52 -7.72
N ARG A 114 -12.05 -14.89 -8.45
CA ARG A 114 -12.34 -14.23 -9.72
C ARG A 114 -11.25 -14.58 -10.72
N PRO A 115 -11.57 -15.28 -11.81
CA PRO A 115 -10.59 -15.55 -12.87
C PRO A 115 -10.13 -14.24 -13.52
N VAL A 116 -8.84 -14.16 -13.82
CA VAL A 116 -8.18 -13.01 -14.43
C VAL A 116 -7.09 -13.51 -15.37
N GLY A 117 -7.10 -13.12 -16.64
CA GLY A 117 -6.04 -13.42 -17.62
C GLY A 117 -5.34 -14.77 -17.42
N ASP A 118 -4.14 -14.71 -16.82
CA ASP A 118 -3.23 -15.84 -16.58
C ASP A 118 -3.23 -16.33 -15.10
N GLY A 119 -4.39 -16.32 -14.44
CA GLY A 119 -4.52 -16.80 -13.07
C GLY A 119 -5.87 -16.50 -12.40
N VAL A 120 -5.85 -16.50 -11.06
CA VAL A 120 -7.05 -16.27 -10.24
C VAL A 120 -6.77 -15.21 -9.18
N MET A 121 -7.65 -14.21 -9.11
CA MET A 121 -7.68 -13.26 -8.01
C MET A 121 -8.54 -13.84 -6.90
N LEU A 122 -7.91 -14.18 -5.78
CA LEU A 122 -8.56 -14.56 -4.54
C LEU A 122 -8.80 -13.29 -3.71
N ARG A 123 -9.98 -13.15 -3.13
CA ARG A 123 -10.30 -12.03 -2.25
C ARG A 123 -11.26 -12.46 -1.15
N GLY A 124 -11.25 -11.75 -0.04
CA GLY A 124 -12.25 -11.97 1.00
C GLY A 124 -11.92 -11.25 2.28
N LEU A 125 -12.41 -11.82 3.37
CA LEU A 125 -12.27 -11.31 4.72
C LEU A 125 -11.32 -12.20 5.50
N LEU A 126 -10.46 -11.59 6.30
CA LEU A 126 -9.58 -12.22 7.27
C LEU A 126 -10.14 -11.90 8.66
N SER A 127 -10.52 -12.92 9.42
CA SER A 127 -11.00 -12.78 10.79
C SER A 127 -9.96 -13.34 11.75
N TYR A 128 -9.56 -12.58 12.77
CA TYR A 128 -8.55 -13.01 13.74
C TYR A 128 -8.76 -12.33 15.09
N PRO A 129 -8.34 -12.98 16.21
CA PRO A 129 -8.44 -12.35 17.52
C PRO A 129 -7.39 -11.25 17.69
N ARG A 130 -7.83 -10.09 18.20
CA ARG A 130 -7.01 -8.90 18.45
C ARG A 130 -7.48 -8.22 19.73
N ASP A 131 -6.58 -8.10 20.71
CA ASP A 131 -6.81 -7.38 21.98
C ASP A 131 -8.12 -7.75 22.71
N GLY A 132 -8.57 -9.01 22.61
CA GLY A 132 -9.77 -9.52 23.27
C GLY A 132 -11.04 -9.51 22.42
N ASP A 133 -11.00 -8.88 21.24
CA ASP A 133 -12.08 -8.87 20.25
C ASP A 133 -11.69 -9.64 18.98
N THR A 134 -12.63 -9.79 18.05
CA THR A 134 -12.37 -10.29 16.70
C THR A 134 -12.19 -9.11 15.74
N ALA A 135 -11.01 -9.00 15.14
CA ALA A 135 -10.74 -8.07 14.06
C ALA A 135 -11.07 -8.70 12.71
N GLU A 136 -11.55 -7.87 11.78
CA GLU A 136 -11.91 -8.26 10.42
C GLU A 136 -11.27 -7.33 9.41
N ASP A 137 -10.51 -7.89 8.47
CA ASP A 137 -9.78 -7.15 7.46
C ASP A 137 -10.02 -7.71 6.06
N THR A 138 -10.13 -6.84 5.06
CA THR A 138 -10.24 -7.28 3.66
C THR A 138 -8.87 -7.60 3.09
N TRP A 139 -8.78 -8.67 2.31
CA TRP A 139 -7.55 -9.08 1.63
C TRP A 139 -7.81 -9.48 0.17
N SER A 140 -6.73 -9.44 -0.61
CA SER A 140 -6.71 -9.91 -2.00
C SER A 140 -5.34 -10.49 -2.33
N LEU A 141 -5.32 -11.58 -3.09
CA LEU A 141 -4.12 -12.26 -3.56
C LEU A 141 -4.31 -12.65 -5.03
N LEU A 142 -3.38 -12.25 -5.89
CA LEU A 142 -3.28 -12.82 -7.23
C LEU A 142 -2.47 -14.10 -7.14
N VAL A 143 -3.04 -15.21 -7.62
CA VAL A 143 -2.35 -16.48 -7.79
C VAL A 143 -2.20 -16.70 -9.29
N SER A 144 -0.97 -16.64 -9.78
CA SER A 144 -0.69 -16.90 -11.19
C SER A 144 -0.67 -18.40 -11.49
N ASP A 145 -0.86 -18.76 -12.76
CA ASP A 145 -0.73 -20.15 -13.18
C ASP A 145 0.69 -20.68 -12.90
N GLY A 146 0.78 -21.71 -12.06
CA GLY A 146 2.05 -22.30 -11.61
C GLY A 146 2.51 -21.87 -10.21
N ASP A 147 1.87 -20.85 -9.62
CA ASP A 147 2.11 -20.50 -8.22
C ASP A 147 1.58 -21.58 -7.26
N PRO A 148 2.07 -21.62 -6.01
CA PRO A 148 1.52 -22.51 -5.00
C PRO A 148 0.03 -22.24 -4.80
N LEU A 149 -0.73 -23.28 -4.47
CA LEU A 149 -2.18 -23.17 -4.33
C LEU A 149 -2.55 -22.23 -3.18
N GLY A 150 -3.45 -21.28 -3.45
CA GLY A 150 -3.94 -20.32 -2.46
C GLY A 150 -4.82 -20.93 -1.36
N PRO A 151 -5.26 -20.09 -0.40
CA PRO A 151 -6.17 -20.49 0.67
C PRO A 151 -7.55 -20.88 0.13
N ARG A 152 -8.18 -21.84 0.80
CA ARG A 152 -9.58 -22.23 0.60
C ARG A 152 -10.49 -21.49 1.60
N PRO A 153 -11.79 -21.37 1.32
CA PRO A 153 -12.74 -20.83 2.30
C PRO A 153 -12.64 -21.57 3.65
N GLY A 154 -12.51 -20.80 4.73
CA GLY A 154 -12.36 -21.29 6.09
C GLY A 154 -11.00 -21.92 6.39
N ASP A 155 -9.98 -21.74 5.54
CA ASP A 155 -8.62 -22.14 5.88
C ASP A 155 -8.13 -21.32 7.07
N PRO A 156 -7.49 -21.95 8.08
CA PRO A 156 -6.76 -21.21 9.08
C PRO A 156 -5.56 -20.53 8.42
N VAL A 157 -5.17 -19.38 8.94
CA VAL A 157 -4.04 -18.57 8.45
C VAL A 157 -3.26 -18.05 9.66
N ALA A 158 -1.94 -18.02 9.58
CA ALA A 158 -1.15 -17.37 10.63
C ALA A 158 -1.16 -15.86 10.38
N VAL A 159 -1.55 -15.12 11.42
CA VAL A 159 -1.74 -13.67 11.36
C VAL A 159 -0.77 -13.03 12.33
N TRP A 160 0.02 -12.11 11.80
CA TRP A 160 0.94 -11.30 12.56
C TRP A 160 0.47 -9.85 12.56
N TRP A 161 0.29 -9.29 13.75
CA TRP A 161 -0.17 -7.92 13.94
C TRP A 161 0.62 -7.26 15.07
N ALA A 162 0.60 -5.92 15.11
CA ALA A 162 1.25 -5.17 16.19
C ALA A 162 0.30 -4.10 16.75
N PRO A 163 0.33 -3.83 18.06
CA PRO A 163 -0.38 -2.71 18.65
C PRO A 163 0.01 -1.38 18.01
N GLY A 164 -0.96 -0.49 17.77
CA GLY A 164 -0.73 0.79 17.12
C GLY A 164 -0.42 0.72 15.61
N SER A 165 -0.51 -0.47 15.01
CA SER A 165 -0.41 -0.69 13.57
C SER A 165 -1.77 -1.09 12.97
N ASP A 166 -2.05 -0.54 11.80
CA ASP A 166 -3.15 -0.96 10.92
C ASP A 166 -2.68 -1.98 9.86
N ASP A 167 -1.39 -2.31 9.87
CA ASP A 167 -0.77 -3.29 8.96
C ASP A 167 -0.72 -4.66 9.63
N VAL A 168 -1.17 -5.66 8.88
CA VAL A 168 -1.25 -7.06 9.30
C VAL A 168 -0.57 -7.91 8.24
N VAL A 169 0.17 -8.93 8.66
CA VAL A 169 0.80 -9.90 7.76
C VAL A 169 0.10 -11.24 7.92
N ALA A 170 -0.45 -11.75 6.82
CA ALA A 170 -1.10 -13.06 6.78
C ALA A 170 -0.17 -14.04 6.05
N ARG A 171 0.28 -15.08 6.76
CA ARG A 171 1.13 -16.16 6.22
C ARG A 171 0.31 -17.43 6.02
N TYR A 172 0.47 -18.03 4.84
CA TYR A 172 -0.28 -19.22 4.48
C TYR A 172 0.58 -20.26 3.77
N HIS A 173 0.37 -21.52 4.17
CA HIS A 173 0.80 -22.72 3.46
C HIS A 173 -0.28 -23.80 3.64
N ARG A 174 -0.64 -24.51 2.57
CA ARG A 174 -1.74 -25.48 2.60
C ARG A 174 -1.53 -26.61 3.61
N ASP A 175 -0.32 -27.19 3.64
CA ASP A 175 -0.03 -28.28 4.59
C ASP A 175 -0.09 -27.84 6.06
N TRP A 176 0.26 -26.59 6.34
CA TRP A 176 0.12 -26.02 7.68
C TRP A 176 -1.37 -25.89 8.03
N ALA A 177 -2.17 -25.37 7.11
CA ALA A 177 -3.61 -25.19 7.33
C ALA A 177 -4.32 -26.54 7.55
N ASP A 178 -3.95 -27.56 6.79
CA ASP A 178 -4.46 -28.92 6.95
C ASP A 178 -3.99 -29.58 8.26
N GLN A 179 -2.79 -29.26 8.76
CA GLN A 179 -2.34 -29.69 10.08
C GLN A 179 -3.13 -29.03 11.21
N VAL A 180 -3.34 -27.71 11.16
CA VAL A 180 -4.12 -26.98 12.17
C VAL A 180 -5.56 -27.53 12.24
N ARG A 181 -6.21 -27.70 11.09
CA ARG A 181 -7.56 -28.30 11.04
C ARG A 181 -7.66 -29.68 11.67
N ARG A 182 -6.64 -30.51 11.48
CA ARG A 182 -6.57 -31.85 12.09
C ARG A 182 -6.42 -31.81 13.60
N ARG A 183 -5.81 -30.75 14.17
CA ARG A 183 -5.66 -30.58 15.62
C ARG A 183 -6.94 -30.05 16.30
N THR A 184 -7.78 -29.34 15.56
CA THR A 184 -9.01 -28.72 16.09
C THR A 184 -10.26 -29.60 15.95
N ARG A 185 -10.15 -30.77 15.28
CA ARG A 185 -11.20 -31.80 15.22
C ARG A 185 -10.98 -32.84 16.29
#